data_AF-A0AAW7WNQ9-F1
#
_entry.id   AF-A0AAW7WNQ9-F1
#
_cell.length_a   1.000
_cell.length_b   1.000
_cell.length_c   1.000
_cell.angle_alpha   90.00
_cell.angle_beta   90.00
_cell.angle_gamma   90.00
#
_symmetry.space_group_name_H-M   'P 1'
#
loop_
_entity.id
_entity.type
_entity.pdbx_description
1 polymer ?
#
loop_
_entity_poly.entity_id
_entity_poly.type
_entity_poly.pdbx_seq_one_letter_code
_entity_poly.pdbx_strand_id
1 'polypeptide(L)'
;MAVNRLKAPKSLRIDFSPSPRQYELWKLLQPDSCPYCDGGIEQILVGYDQQQNPQYRPQCKHCKAQNLPQLILGGGAAGGGKSYIGSVWLVSSCLRFGNIRAVVARKTLKSLKESTWNTIKSILKDWGLKEDVNYKINNLEGTLTFWNDSVIIMKEMADIPSDPNFERFGSSEYTIAMVDEVSEISERAVEVLFSRLRWRTHETFKTPRMLLTTNPTINWVRSRFVQDENGEKVVCREGEAYVPFSVFDNPNIAFRQVYEAALNKIRDQATKERLLYGNWDFVEANDMAIYNRFDGAKHLVTGLKESVYDPTKPLVTVWDFNVAPQMSVLSAQIDYDNKRVYILEEILGKPEEKENNTPALARKVRMKLYRDKHIGGVDVTGDPAGLQRSTTNEDGINNYTIITDTFGKGILRPKVKLLRKQPPQATRCEFVNEVFAGYNGWKIQIDIKCRKLTQDLIYQLRNEDGSKSKQKTTDPKTGIKYERYGHLSDCLDYLLCYYLRDSWYKFRNGDANGYVVSTSVIQEGFSY
;
A
#
# COMPACT_ATOMS: atom_id res chain seq x y z
N MET A 1 32.29 -43.16 22.29
CA MET A 1 30.82 -42.99 22.23
C MET A 1 30.44 -42.83 20.77
N ALA A 2 29.70 -43.77 20.19
CA ALA A 2 29.24 -43.63 18.80
C ALA A 2 28.31 -42.40 18.74
N VAL A 3 28.68 -41.40 17.94
CA VAL A 3 27.81 -40.27 17.64
C VAL A 3 26.58 -40.89 16.96
N ASN A 4 25.43 -40.89 17.62
CA ASN A 4 24.19 -41.37 17.02
C ASN A 4 23.88 -40.49 15.81
N ARG A 5 24.27 -40.96 14.62
CA ARG A 5 23.96 -40.32 13.36
C ARG A 5 22.44 -40.38 13.16
N LEU A 6 21.84 -39.25 12.82
CA LEU A 6 20.43 -39.15 12.46
C LEU A 6 20.11 -40.16 11.32
N LYS A 7 18.88 -40.67 11.31
CA LYS A 7 18.40 -41.74 10.43
C LYS A 7 17.19 -41.27 9.64
N ALA A 8 17.09 -41.75 8.40
CA ALA A 8 15.91 -41.53 7.58
C ALA A 8 14.65 -42.09 8.26
N PRO A 9 13.49 -41.41 8.15
CA PRO A 9 12.23 -41.94 8.64
C PRO A 9 11.85 -43.19 7.83
N LYS A 10 11.31 -44.20 8.51
CA LYS A 10 10.80 -45.42 7.86
C LYS A 10 9.30 -45.26 7.62
N SER A 11 8.86 -45.55 6.39
CA SER A 11 7.43 -45.56 6.01
C SER A 11 6.69 -44.25 6.30
N LEU A 12 7.34 -43.11 6.07
CA LEU A 12 6.73 -41.79 6.26
C LEU A 12 5.55 -41.60 5.30
N ARG A 13 4.34 -41.46 5.84
CA ARG A 13 3.13 -41.13 5.08
C ARG A 13 2.68 -39.72 5.44
N ILE A 14 2.76 -38.81 4.47
CA ILE A 14 2.32 -37.43 4.61
C ILE A 14 1.00 -37.29 3.86
N ASP A 15 -0.07 -37.00 4.59
CA ASP A 15 -1.38 -36.66 4.02
C ASP A 15 -1.58 -35.14 4.11
N PHE A 16 -1.00 -34.42 3.16
CA PHE A 16 -1.12 -32.98 3.06
C PHE A 16 -2.21 -32.62 2.05
N SER A 17 -3.31 -32.07 2.55
CA SER A 17 -4.50 -31.71 1.78
C SER A 17 -4.75 -30.19 1.81
N PRO A 18 -4.04 -29.40 0.98
CA PRO A 18 -4.24 -27.95 0.91
C PRO A 18 -5.61 -27.59 0.34
N SER A 19 -6.16 -26.45 0.73
CA SER A 19 -7.30 -25.86 0.02
C SER A 19 -6.93 -25.44 -1.41
N PRO A 20 -7.90 -25.13 -2.31
CA PRO A 20 -7.59 -24.70 -3.66
C PRO A 20 -6.61 -23.51 -3.73
N ARG A 21 -6.80 -22.48 -2.90
CA ARG A 21 -5.91 -21.31 -2.87
C ARG A 21 -4.53 -21.64 -2.30
N GLN A 22 -4.48 -22.48 -1.27
CA GLN A 22 -3.22 -22.99 -0.74
C GLN A 22 -2.46 -23.81 -1.79
N TYR A 23 -3.18 -24.58 -2.61
CA TYR A 23 -2.61 -25.37 -3.69
C TYR A 23 -2.06 -24.51 -4.84
N GLU A 24 -2.71 -23.39 -5.16
CA GLU A 24 -2.16 -22.41 -6.11
C GLU A 24 -0.78 -21.90 -5.65
N LEU A 25 -0.67 -21.46 -4.39
CA LEU A 25 0.62 -21.04 -3.83
C LEU A 25 1.63 -22.20 -3.84
N TRP A 26 1.20 -23.40 -3.47
CA TRP A 26 2.04 -24.61 -3.45
C TRP A 26 2.64 -24.93 -4.82
N LYS A 27 1.87 -24.77 -5.91
CA LYS A 27 2.35 -24.99 -7.28
C LYS A 27 3.51 -24.08 -7.65
N LEU A 28 3.43 -22.79 -7.29
CA LEU A 28 4.49 -21.82 -7.59
C LEU A 28 5.81 -22.14 -6.87
N LEU A 29 5.73 -22.86 -5.75
CA LEU A 29 6.86 -23.22 -4.89
C LEU A 29 7.53 -24.54 -5.27
N GLN A 30 6.96 -25.32 -6.20
CA GLN A 30 7.48 -26.66 -6.51
C GLN A 30 8.87 -26.61 -7.17
N PRO A 31 9.77 -27.54 -6.80
CA PRO A 31 11.08 -27.68 -7.42
C PRO A 31 10.96 -28.29 -8.82
N ASP A 32 11.78 -27.80 -9.76
CA ASP A 32 11.88 -28.29 -11.14
C ASP A 32 10.51 -28.53 -11.81
N SER A 33 9.58 -27.60 -11.61
CA SER A 33 8.22 -27.71 -12.12
C SER A 33 7.70 -26.37 -12.62
N CYS A 34 7.13 -26.40 -13.82
CA CYS A 34 6.46 -25.26 -14.42
C CYS A 34 5.02 -25.15 -13.87
N PRO A 35 4.61 -24.01 -13.29
CA PRO A 35 3.28 -23.88 -12.69
C PRO A 35 2.14 -23.89 -13.72
N TYR A 36 2.46 -23.76 -15.01
CA TYR A 36 1.47 -23.68 -16.09
C TYR A 36 1.13 -25.05 -16.70
N CYS A 37 2.04 -26.02 -16.63
CA CYS A 37 1.86 -27.33 -17.29
C CYS A 37 2.56 -28.50 -16.57
N ASP A 38 3.10 -28.26 -15.38
CA ASP A 38 3.85 -29.22 -14.55
C ASP A 38 5.14 -29.80 -15.18
N GLY A 39 5.50 -29.39 -16.40
CA GLY A 39 6.72 -29.80 -17.08
C GLY A 39 7.99 -29.28 -16.40
N GLY A 40 9.10 -30.03 -16.53
CA GLY A 40 10.39 -29.66 -15.95
C GLY A 40 11.00 -28.38 -16.53
N ILE A 41 12.01 -27.85 -15.86
CA ILE A 41 12.70 -26.61 -16.21
C ILE A 41 14.08 -26.95 -16.81
N GLU A 42 14.43 -26.29 -17.91
CA GLU A 42 15.75 -26.33 -18.55
C GLU A 42 16.37 -24.94 -18.61
N GLN A 43 17.69 -24.86 -18.68
CA GLN A 43 18.42 -23.62 -18.93
C GLN A 43 18.73 -23.54 -20.43
N ILE A 44 18.25 -22.49 -21.09
CA ILE A 44 18.51 -22.25 -22.51
C ILE A 44 19.53 -21.13 -22.67
N LEU A 45 20.47 -21.29 -23.60
CA LEU A 45 21.41 -20.23 -23.99
C LEU A 45 20.62 -19.12 -24.71
N VAL A 46 20.73 -17.88 -24.24
CA VAL A 46 20.04 -16.72 -24.81
C VAL A 46 20.97 -15.71 -25.47
N GLY A 47 22.28 -15.82 -25.26
CA GLY A 47 23.27 -14.95 -25.85
C GLY A 47 24.61 -14.99 -25.13
N TYR A 48 25.44 -14.00 -25.40
CA TYR A 48 26.74 -13.80 -24.76
C TYR A 48 26.85 -12.35 -24.29
N ASP A 49 27.49 -12.13 -23.14
CA ASP A 49 27.76 -10.78 -22.66
C ASP A 49 28.91 -10.11 -23.45
N GLN A 50 29.25 -8.86 -23.09
CA GLN A 50 30.34 -8.11 -23.75
C GLN A 50 31.71 -8.79 -23.63
N GLN A 51 31.89 -9.66 -22.64
CA GLN A 51 33.11 -10.43 -22.38
C GLN A 51 33.03 -11.86 -22.96
N GLN A 52 32.02 -12.16 -23.78
CA GLN A 52 31.77 -13.47 -24.38
C GLN A 52 31.43 -14.58 -23.38
N ASN A 53 30.92 -14.25 -22.19
CA ASN A 53 30.37 -15.26 -21.29
C ASN A 53 28.96 -15.66 -21.72
N PRO A 54 28.64 -16.97 -21.78
CA PRO A 54 27.30 -17.43 -22.16
C PRO A 54 26.26 -17.02 -21.12
N GLN A 55 25.15 -16.48 -21.61
CA GLN A 55 23.99 -16.09 -20.79
C GLN A 55 22.87 -17.10 -20.95
N TYR A 56 22.29 -17.52 -19.84
CA TYR A 56 21.22 -18.51 -19.81
C TYR A 56 19.93 -17.94 -19.23
N ARG A 57 18.80 -18.50 -19.66
CA ARG A 57 17.49 -18.23 -19.08
C ARG A 57 16.76 -19.54 -18.78
N PRO A 58 16.05 -19.64 -17.65
CA PRO A 58 15.22 -20.81 -17.39
C PRO A 58 14.00 -20.82 -18.31
N GLN A 59 13.63 -22.01 -18.79
CA GLN A 59 12.47 -22.24 -19.64
C GLN A 59 11.79 -23.56 -19.28
N CYS A 60 10.46 -23.61 -19.34
CA CYS A 60 9.75 -24.87 -19.26
C CYS A 60 10.02 -25.74 -20.49
N LYS A 61 10.39 -27.00 -20.29
CA LYS A 61 10.64 -27.98 -21.36
C LYS A 61 9.44 -28.20 -22.28
N HIS A 62 8.23 -28.10 -21.74
CA HIS A 62 6.98 -28.40 -22.44
C HIS A 62 6.32 -27.15 -23.03
N CYS A 63 5.81 -26.24 -22.21
CA CYS A 63 5.09 -25.05 -22.69
C CYS A 63 5.99 -23.89 -23.12
N LYS A 64 7.32 -24.02 -23.00
CA LYS A 64 8.32 -23.00 -23.35
C LYS A 64 8.20 -21.66 -22.61
N ALA A 65 7.36 -21.58 -21.57
CA ALA A 65 7.25 -20.42 -20.70
C ALA A 65 8.60 -20.10 -20.02
N GLN A 66 8.97 -18.82 -20.03
CA GLN A 66 10.20 -18.30 -19.43
C GLN A 66 9.95 -17.49 -18.14
N ASN A 67 8.75 -16.92 -18.00
CA ASN A 67 8.33 -16.22 -16.78
C ASN A 67 7.99 -17.23 -15.66
N LEU A 68 9.02 -17.77 -15.00
CA LEU A 68 8.90 -18.77 -13.95
C LEU A 68 9.01 -18.10 -12.55
N PRO A 69 8.10 -18.37 -11.59
CA PRO A 69 7.99 -17.59 -10.34
C PRO A 69 9.18 -17.75 -9.37
N GLN A 70 10.02 -16.74 -9.17
CA GLN A 70 11.17 -16.78 -8.26
C GLN A 70 10.91 -16.08 -6.92
N LEU A 71 10.24 -14.93 -6.94
CA LEU A 71 9.87 -14.17 -5.75
C LEU A 71 8.34 -14.11 -5.65
N ILE A 72 7.78 -14.82 -4.67
CA ILE A 72 6.35 -15.09 -4.60
C ILE A 72 5.77 -14.49 -3.33
N LEU A 73 4.73 -13.65 -3.46
CA LEU A 73 3.96 -13.13 -2.33
C LEU A 73 2.70 -13.98 -2.10
N GLY A 74 2.59 -14.60 -0.93
CA GLY A 74 1.30 -14.99 -0.36
C GLY A 74 0.80 -13.88 0.56
N GLY A 75 -0.23 -13.14 0.14
CA GLY A 75 -0.65 -11.92 0.85
C GLY A 75 -2.17 -11.79 0.99
N GLY A 76 -2.64 -11.34 2.16
CA GLY A 76 -4.07 -11.17 2.43
C GLY A 76 -4.44 -11.51 3.87
N ALA A 77 -5.69 -11.89 4.13
CA ALA A 77 -6.26 -12.02 5.47
C ALA A 77 -5.45 -12.93 6.42
N ALA A 78 -5.61 -12.68 7.72
CA ALA A 78 -5.05 -13.51 8.77
C ALA A 78 -5.77 -14.86 8.80
N GLY A 79 -5.07 -15.90 9.25
CA GLY A 79 -5.66 -17.24 9.42
C GLY A 79 -5.87 -18.05 8.13
N GLY A 80 -5.59 -17.51 6.93
CA GLY A 80 -5.71 -18.24 5.65
C GLY A 80 -4.70 -19.38 5.42
N GLY A 81 -3.71 -19.54 6.29
CA GLY A 81 -2.73 -20.63 6.23
C GLY A 81 -1.43 -20.34 5.47
N LYS A 82 -1.16 -19.07 5.12
CA LYS A 82 0.06 -18.64 4.39
C LYS A 82 1.36 -19.16 5.03
N SER A 83 1.53 -18.89 6.33
CA SER A 83 2.72 -19.31 7.08
C SER A 83 2.83 -20.83 7.23
N TYR A 84 1.68 -21.53 7.29
CA TYR A 84 1.64 -22.99 7.33
C TYR A 84 2.13 -23.61 6.02
N ILE A 85 1.63 -23.12 4.87
CA ILE A 85 2.07 -23.60 3.55
C ILE A 85 3.57 -23.38 3.35
N GLY A 86 4.08 -22.20 3.70
CA GLY A 86 5.52 -21.93 3.65
C GLY A 86 6.34 -22.87 4.53
N SER A 87 5.86 -23.15 5.75
CA SER A 87 6.52 -24.08 6.66
C SER A 87 6.52 -25.52 6.13
N VAL A 88 5.39 -25.99 5.58
CA VAL A 88 5.28 -27.30 4.93
C VAL A 88 6.24 -27.40 3.74
N TRP A 89 6.36 -26.33 2.97
CA TRP A 89 7.26 -26.27 1.82
C TRP A 89 8.74 -26.39 2.22
N LEU A 90 9.18 -25.65 3.26
CA LEU A 90 10.56 -25.75 3.75
C LEU A 90 10.86 -27.16 4.26
N VAL A 91 10.00 -27.74 5.12
CA VAL A 91 10.20 -29.09 5.65
C VAL A 91 10.21 -30.11 4.53
N SER A 92 9.19 -30.13 3.67
CA SER A 92 9.10 -31.07 2.53
C SER A 92 10.34 -31.00 1.63
N SER A 93 10.84 -29.80 1.35
CA SER A 93 12.05 -29.62 0.55
C SER A 93 13.28 -30.24 1.21
N CYS A 94 13.44 -30.07 2.52
CA CYS A 94 14.55 -30.67 3.27
C CYS A 94 14.43 -32.21 3.37
N LEU A 95 13.23 -32.78 3.33
CA LEU A 95 13.05 -34.24 3.25
C LEU A 95 13.37 -34.79 1.85
N ARG A 96 13.00 -34.06 0.79
CA ARG A 96 13.14 -34.48 -0.62
C ARG A 96 14.56 -34.40 -1.14
N PHE A 97 15.32 -33.40 -0.70
CA PHE A 97 16.68 -33.15 -1.16
C PHE A 97 17.64 -33.20 0.04
N GLY A 98 18.76 -33.91 -0.10
CA GLY A 98 19.84 -33.89 0.88
C GLY A 98 20.74 -32.66 0.73
N ASN A 99 21.35 -32.23 1.82
CA ASN A 99 22.31 -31.12 1.87
C ASN A 99 21.80 -29.82 1.20
N ILE A 100 20.52 -29.46 1.41
CA ILE A 100 19.99 -28.14 1.07
C ILE A 100 19.98 -27.22 2.29
N ARG A 101 20.02 -25.91 2.04
CA ARG A 101 20.01 -24.88 3.09
C ARG A 101 18.77 -24.02 2.93
N ALA A 102 17.74 -24.31 3.69
CA ALA A 102 16.50 -23.54 3.73
C ALA A 102 16.58 -22.43 4.77
N VAL A 103 16.01 -21.26 4.46
CA VAL A 103 15.91 -20.14 5.39
C VAL A 103 14.46 -19.90 5.78
N VAL A 104 14.23 -19.67 7.07
CA VAL A 104 13.01 -19.05 7.58
C VAL A 104 13.38 -17.75 8.28
N ALA A 105 12.79 -16.65 7.86
CA ALA A 105 13.18 -15.32 8.27
C ALA A 105 12.00 -14.48 8.75
N ARG A 106 12.24 -13.62 9.75
CA ARG A 106 11.36 -12.53 10.19
C ARG A 106 12.22 -11.34 10.61
N LYS A 107 11.58 -10.22 10.97
CA LYS A 107 12.27 -9.03 11.48
C LYS A 107 13.19 -9.33 12.67
N THR A 108 12.73 -10.10 13.67
CA THR A 108 13.54 -10.49 14.84
C THR A 108 13.52 -12.00 15.06
N LEU A 109 14.59 -12.57 15.64
CA LEU A 109 14.61 -13.98 16.04
C LEU A 109 13.55 -14.29 17.11
N LYS A 110 13.24 -13.32 17.97
CA LYS A 110 12.20 -13.47 18.99
C LYS A 110 10.83 -13.72 18.35
N SER A 111 10.40 -12.84 17.43
CA SER A 111 9.09 -13.01 16.78
C SER A 111 9.04 -14.28 15.94
N LEU A 112 10.16 -14.69 15.32
CA LEU A 112 10.27 -15.96 14.60
C LEU A 112 10.08 -17.18 15.49
N LYS A 113 10.77 -17.23 16.64
CA LYS A 113 10.67 -18.33 17.61
C LYS A 113 9.28 -18.47 18.23
N GLU A 114 8.57 -17.35 18.39
CA GLU A 114 7.20 -17.30 18.93
C GLU A 114 6.12 -17.69 17.89
N SER A 115 6.45 -17.71 16.59
CA SER A 115 5.48 -17.91 15.49
C SER A 115 5.86 -19.04 14.54
N THR A 116 6.41 -18.73 13.36
CA THR A 116 6.67 -19.65 12.24
C THR A 116 7.54 -20.84 12.65
N TRP A 117 8.47 -20.66 13.60
CA TRP A 117 9.25 -21.76 14.14
C TRP A 117 8.40 -22.80 14.90
N ASN A 118 7.37 -22.36 15.62
CA ASN A 118 6.42 -23.26 16.28
C ASN A 118 5.59 -24.03 15.25
N THR A 119 5.21 -23.40 14.15
CA THR A 119 4.52 -24.06 13.03
C THR A 119 5.39 -25.17 12.41
N ILE A 120 6.67 -24.89 12.15
CA ILE A 120 7.63 -25.89 11.64
C ILE A 120 7.73 -27.08 12.59
N LYS A 121 7.89 -26.84 13.90
CA LYS A 121 7.94 -27.92 14.91
C LYS A 121 6.64 -28.73 14.96
N SER A 122 5.47 -28.08 14.82
CA SER A 122 4.19 -28.79 14.74
C SER A 122 4.16 -29.74 13.55
N ILE A 123 4.56 -29.26 12.36
CA ILE A 123 4.57 -30.07 11.14
C ILE A 123 5.47 -31.31 11.30
N LEU A 124 6.67 -31.15 11.88
CA LEU A 124 7.56 -32.29 12.13
C LEU A 124 6.90 -33.34 13.03
N LYS A 125 6.24 -32.89 14.11
CA LYS A 125 5.51 -33.75 15.03
C LYS A 125 4.32 -34.43 14.34
N ASP A 126 3.52 -33.67 13.60
CA ASP A 126 2.32 -34.16 12.91
C ASP A 126 2.67 -35.18 11.81
N TRP A 127 3.85 -35.03 11.19
CA TRP A 127 4.39 -36.01 10.24
C TRP A 127 5.12 -37.18 10.92
N GLY A 128 5.16 -37.24 12.26
CA GLY A 128 5.77 -38.33 13.01
C GLY A 128 7.29 -38.36 12.99
N LEU A 129 7.95 -37.27 12.59
CA LEU A 129 9.40 -37.13 12.67
C LEU A 129 9.82 -36.94 14.13
N LYS A 130 10.89 -37.62 14.53
CA LYS A 130 11.37 -37.61 15.93
C LYS A 130 12.70 -36.86 16.03
N GLU A 131 12.79 -35.95 16.99
CA GLU A 131 14.04 -35.30 17.36
C GLU A 131 15.08 -36.33 17.84
N ASP A 132 16.36 -36.07 17.56
CA ASP A 132 17.52 -36.95 17.77
C ASP A 132 17.48 -38.29 17.03
N VAL A 133 16.42 -38.55 16.26
CA VAL A 133 16.31 -39.69 15.35
C VAL A 133 16.32 -39.23 13.90
N ASN A 134 15.41 -38.34 13.51
CA ASN A 134 15.26 -37.89 12.12
C ASN A 134 15.82 -36.48 11.92
N TYR A 135 15.68 -35.62 12.92
CA TYR A 135 16.20 -34.26 12.89
C TYR A 135 16.79 -33.89 14.25
N LYS A 136 17.57 -32.81 14.29
CA LYS A 136 18.10 -32.22 15.53
C LYS A 136 17.94 -30.71 15.49
N ILE A 137 17.49 -30.10 16.60
CA ILE A 137 17.41 -28.65 16.73
C ILE A 137 18.61 -28.13 17.55
N ASN A 138 19.30 -27.12 17.03
CA ASN A 138 20.25 -26.32 17.79
C ASN A 138 19.66 -24.93 18.02
N ASN A 139 19.15 -24.69 19.23
CA ASN A 139 18.49 -23.42 19.58
C ASN A 139 19.47 -22.22 19.67
N LEU A 140 20.75 -22.50 19.93
CA LEU A 140 21.83 -21.52 20.04
C LEU A 140 22.22 -20.98 18.66
N GLU A 141 22.46 -21.89 17.71
CA GLU A 141 22.74 -21.54 16.31
C GLU A 141 21.48 -21.18 15.53
N GLY A 142 20.31 -21.55 16.04
CA GLY A 142 19.03 -21.33 15.40
C GLY A 142 18.80 -22.21 14.17
N THR A 143 19.23 -23.47 14.23
CA THR A 143 19.18 -24.41 13.11
C THR A 143 18.38 -25.66 13.43
N LEU A 144 17.83 -26.27 12.39
CA LEU A 144 17.20 -27.60 12.43
C LEU A 144 17.78 -28.45 11.30
N THR A 145 18.53 -29.48 11.68
CA THR A 145 19.26 -30.35 10.74
C THR A 145 18.56 -31.69 10.61
N PHE A 146 18.37 -32.15 9.37
CA PHE A 146 17.77 -33.45 9.03
C PHE A 146 18.83 -34.53 8.83
N TRP A 147 18.40 -35.80 8.78
CA TRP A 147 19.27 -36.96 8.59
C TRP A 147 20.10 -36.97 7.31
N ASN A 148 19.70 -36.18 6.31
CA ASN A 148 20.33 -36.07 4.99
C ASN A 148 21.17 -34.80 4.85
N ASP A 149 21.58 -34.21 5.98
CA ASP A 149 22.39 -32.99 6.09
C ASP A 149 21.70 -31.71 5.58
N SER A 150 20.41 -31.78 5.22
CA SER A 150 19.62 -30.59 4.96
C SER A 150 19.34 -29.82 6.25
N VAL A 151 19.25 -28.50 6.15
CA VAL A 151 19.08 -27.62 7.31
C VAL A 151 18.06 -26.53 7.05
N ILE A 152 17.23 -26.23 8.05
CA ILE A 152 16.44 -24.99 8.12
C ILE A 152 17.14 -24.04 9.10
N ILE A 153 17.40 -22.82 8.65
CA ILE A 153 18.17 -21.79 9.36
C ILE A 153 17.24 -20.63 9.69
N MET A 154 17.15 -20.25 10.98
CA MET A 154 16.48 -19.03 11.40
C MET A 154 17.31 -17.81 11.03
N LYS A 155 16.68 -16.79 10.46
CA LYS A 155 17.37 -15.56 10.05
C LYS A 155 16.66 -14.30 10.54
N GLU A 156 17.44 -13.39 11.11
CA GLU A 156 17.00 -12.06 11.52
C GLU A 156 17.20 -11.02 10.41
N MET A 157 16.15 -10.29 10.10
CA MET A 157 16.10 -9.34 8.98
C MET A 157 15.97 -7.88 9.41
N ALA A 158 16.10 -7.56 10.70
CA ALA A 158 16.02 -6.18 11.18
C ALA A 158 17.07 -5.27 10.51
N ASP A 159 16.69 -4.04 10.18
CA ASP A 159 17.66 -3.03 9.76
C ASP A 159 18.57 -2.67 10.95
N ILE A 160 19.88 -2.64 10.71
CA ILE A 160 20.88 -2.28 11.71
C ILE A 160 21.61 -1.05 11.16
N PRO A 161 21.64 0.11 11.87
CA PRO A 161 22.26 1.33 11.36
C PRO A 161 23.74 1.17 10.97
N SER A 162 24.48 0.31 11.69
CA SER A 162 25.89 0.01 11.39
C SER A 162 26.08 -0.99 10.24
N ASP A 163 25.01 -1.61 9.75
CA ASP A 163 25.01 -2.56 8.62
C ASP A 163 23.89 -2.18 7.60
N PRO A 164 23.97 -0.99 6.98
CA PRO A 164 22.92 -0.49 6.08
C PRO A 164 22.83 -1.29 4.76
N ASN A 165 23.85 -2.08 4.46
CA ASN A 165 23.98 -2.87 3.24
C ASN A 165 23.68 -4.36 3.45
N PHE A 166 23.36 -4.79 4.68
CA PHE A 166 23.16 -6.20 5.04
C PHE A 166 24.38 -7.08 4.71
N GLU A 167 25.59 -6.56 4.93
CA GLU A 167 26.87 -7.24 4.72
C GLU A 167 27.00 -8.50 5.59
N ARG A 168 26.27 -8.57 6.71
CA ARG A 168 26.16 -9.79 7.53
C ARG A 168 25.56 -10.99 6.78
N PHE A 169 24.93 -10.78 5.62
CA PHE A 169 24.46 -11.84 4.72
C PHE A 169 25.48 -12.19 3.63
N GLY A 170 26.58 -11.44 3.52
CA GLY A 170 27.54 -11.40 2.40
C GLY A 170 28.11 -12.75 1.96
N SER A 171 28.48 -13.60 2.92
CA SER A 171 29.10 -14.90 2.66
C SER A 171 28.12 -16.08 2.70
N SER A 172 26.84 -15.82 3.00
CA SER A 172 25.85 -16.88 3.17
C SER A 172 25.36 -17.42 1.82
N GLU A 173 25.13 -18.73 1.74
CA GLU A 173 24.60 -19.39 0.55
C GLU A 173 23.45 -20.32 0.94
N TYR A 174 22.29 -20.12 0.33
CA TYR A 174 21.04 -20.80 0.63
C TYR A 174 20.41 -21.38 -0.63
N THR A 175 19.51 -22.34 -0.48
CA THR A 175 18.78 -22.98 -1.59
C THR A 175 17.43 -22.30 -1.80
N ILE A 176 16.68 -22.11 -0.71
CA ILE A 176 15.34 -21.50 -0.70
C ILE A 176 15.15 -20.66 0.56
N ALA A 177 14.23 -19.71 0.51
CA ALA A 177 13.91 -18.86 1.66
C ALA A 177 12.41 -18.60 1.80
N MET A 178 11.95 -18.55 3.04
CA MET A 178 10.65 -18.00 3.42
C MET A 178 10.87 -16.79 4.33
N VAL A 179 10.26 -15.67 3.98
CA VAL A 179 10.24 -14.43 4.78
C VAL A 179 8.81 -14.19 5.25
N ASP A 180 8.56 -14.43 6.53
CA ASP A 180 7.25 -14.24 7.14
C ASP A 180 7.11 -12.82 7.72
N GLU A 181 5.89 -12.30 7.76
CA GLU A 181 5.58 -10.89 8.01
C GLU A 181 6.51 -9.90 7.28
N VAL A 182 6.62 -10.05 5.96
CA VAL A 182 7.49 -9.20 5.13
C VAL A 182 7.13 -7.70 5.21
N SER A 183 5.92 -7.36 5.67
CA SER A 183 5.51 -5.97 5.92
C SER A 183 6.43 -5.22 6.90
N GLU A 184 7.16 -5.93 7.75
CA GLU A 184 8.05 -5.34 8.75
C GLU A 184 9.50 -5.18 8.27
N ILE A 185 9.80 -5.63 7.04
CA ILE A 185 11.14 -5.82 6.51
C ILE A 185 11.35 -4.89 5.31
N SER A 186 12.55 -4.29 5.20
CA SER A 186 12.91 -3.42 4.07
C SER A 186 13.06 -4.21 2.77
N GLU A 187 12.68 -3.59 1.65
CA GLU A 187 12.82 -4.20 0.31
C GLU A 187 14.26 -4.63 0.03
N ARG A 188 15.22 -3.79 0.44
CA ARG A 188 16.65 -4.06 0.33
C ARG A 188 17.06 -5.35 1.03
N ALA A 189 16.56 -5.62 2.23
CA ALA A 189 16.89 -6.84 2.97
C ALA A 189 16.46 -8.09 2.19
N VAL A 190 15.28 -8.04 1.57
CA VAL A 190 14.72 -9.11 0.73
C VAL A 190 15.59 -9.34 -0.50
N GLU A 191 15.99 -8.27 -1.19
CA GLU A 191 16.88 -8.35 -2.36
C GLU A 191 18.25 -8.93 -2.01
N VAL A 192 18.85 -8.49 -0.90
CA VAL A 192 20.14 -9.04 -0.44
C VAL A 192 20.00 -10.52 -0.10
N LEU A 193 18.95 -10.94 0.62
CA LEU A 193 18.72 -12.36 0.90
C LEU A 193 18.49 -13.17 -0.39
N PHE A 194 17.73 -12.61 -1.34
CA PHE A 194 17.43 -13.28 -2.61
C PHE A 194 18.70 -13.55 -3.42
N SER A 195 19.66 -12.62 -3.41
CA SER A 195 20.98 -12.79 -4.03
C SER A 195 21.80 -13.97 -3.46
N ARG A 196 21.42 -14.50 -2.29
CA ARG A 196 22.09 -15.63 -1.63
C ARG A 196 21.51 -16.99 -2.01
N LEU A 197 20.44 -17.03 -2.81
CA LEU A 197 19.77 -18.27 -3.23
C LEU A 197 20.52 -19.01 -4.35
N ARG A 198 21.73 -19.50 -4.03
CA ARG A 198 22.65 -20.14 -4.99
C ARG A 198 23.19 -21.51 -4.57
N TRP A 199 22.92 -21.97 -3.35
CA TRP A 199 23.38 -23.27 -2.86
C TRP A 199 22.55 -24.40 -3.47
N ARG A 200 23.14 -25.14 -4.42
CA ARG A 200 22.51 -26.29 -5.12
C ARG A 200 21.19 -25.97 -5.82
N THR A 201 20.91 -24.69 -6.10
CA THR A 201 19.69 -24.25 -6.78
C THR A 201 19.55 -24.90 -8.17
N HIS A 202 20.63 -25.01 -8.92
CA HIS A 202 20.64 -25.57 -10.28
C HIS A 202 20.37 -27.09 -10.35
N GLU A 203 20.67 -27.83 -9.28
CA GLU A 203 20.39 -29.26 -9.18
C GLU A 203 18.96 -29.54 -8.70
N THR A 204 18.43 -28.66 -7.83
CA THR A 204 17.16 -28.86 -7.11
C THR A 204 16.00 -28.09 -7.74
N PHE A 205 15.88 -26.78 -7.47
CA PHE A 205 14.74 -25.96 -7.91
C PHE A 205 14.86 -25.44 -9.34
N LYS A 206 16.04 -25.55 -9.97
CA LYS A 206 16.45 -24.99 -11.27
C LYS A 206 16.47 -23.46 -11.36
N THR A 207 15.73 -22.78 -10.49
CA THR A 207 15.65 -21.34 -10.35
C THR A 207 15.57 -20.96 -8.87
N PRO A 208 16.07 -19.79 -8.45
CA PRO A 208 15.87 -19.28 -7.09
C PRO A 208 14.38 -19.25 -6.73
N ARG A 209 14.02 -19.64 -5.51
CA ARG A 209 12.66 -19.57 -4.98
C ARG A 209 12.65 -18.94 -3.60
N MET A 210 11.93 -17.84 -3.46
CA MET A 210 11.68 -17.14 -2.20
C MET A 210 10.19 -16.90 -2.03
N LEU A 211 9.66 -17.33 -0.88
CA LEU A 211 8.30 -17.04 -0.45
C LEU A 211 8.30 -15.85 0.50
N LEU A 212 7.44 -14.87 0.23
CA LEU A 212 7.11 -13.77 1.12
C LEU A 212 5.68 -13.97 1.63
N THR A 213 5.43 -13.80 2.92
CA THR A 213 4.08 -13.82 3.48
C THR A 213 3.80 -12.60 4.32
N THR A 214 2.59 -12.03 4.18
CA THR A 214 2.14 -10.94 5.06
C THR A 214 0.63 -10.74 5.01
N ASN A 215 0.13 -9.99 5.97
CA ASN A 215 -1.17 -9.35 5.92
C ASN A 215 -1.11 -8.04 5.11
N PRO A 216 -2.26 -7.45 4.72
CA PRO A 216 -2.23 -6.21 3.97
C PRO A 216 -1.47 -5.12 4.71
N THR A 217 -0.71 -4.34 3.95
CA THR A 217 0.17 -3.25 4.40
C THR A 217 0.19 -2.17 3.32
N ILE A 218 0.62 -0.96 3.67
CA ILE A 218 0.71 0.19 2.77
C ILE A 218 2.13 0.43 2.23
N ASN A 219 3.07 -0.44 2.57
CA ASN A 219 4.49 -0.26 2.25
C ASN A 219 4.85 -0.76 0.82
N TRP A 220 6.16 -0.90 0.55
CA TRP A 220 6.70 -1.36 -0.73
C TRP A 220 6.10 -2.69 -1.23
N VAL A 221 5.69 -3.59 -0.33
CA VAL A 221 5.09 -4.89 -0.69
C VAL A 221 3.80 -4.69 -1.48
N ARG A 222 2.96 -3.74 -1.06
CA ARG A 222 1.72 -3.40 -1.77
C ARG A 222 2.05 -2.87 -3.17
N SER A 223 2.90 -1.86 -3.24
CA SER A 223 3.27 -1.19 -4.50
C SER A 223 3.97 -2.12 -5.51
N ARG A 224 4.65 -3.17 -5.04
CA ARG A 224 5.38 -4.11 -5.89
C ARG A 224 4.55 -5.29 -6.39
N PHE A 225 3.65 -5.83 -5.56
CA PHE A 225 2.98 -7.10 -5.88
C PHE A 225 1.46 -6.99 -6.03
N VAL A 226 0.84 -6.00 -5.39
CA VAL A 226 -0.61 -6.01 -5.20
C VAL A 226 -1.27 -4.87 -5.95
N GLN A 227 -0.90 -3.64 -5.60
CA GLN A 227 -1.63 -2.46 -6.03
C GLN A 227 -0.71 -1.23 -6.06
N ASP A 228 -0.69 -0.53 -7.18
CA ASP A 228 0.17 0.63 -7.40
C ASP A 228 -0.33 1.86 -6.61
N GLU A 229 0.35 2.99 -6.80
CA GLU A 229 -0.01 4.24 -6.14
C GLU A 229 -1.35 4.85 -6.60
N ASN A 230 -1.88 4.39 -7.74
CA ASN A 230 -3.16 4.83 -8.30
C ASN A 230 -4.31 3.92 -7.87
N GLY A 231 -4.04 2.84 -7.12
CA GLY A 231 -5.06 1.87 -6.74
C GLY A 231 -5.30 0.79 -7.80
N GLU A 232 -4.49 0.73 -8.86
CA GLU A 232 -4.60 -0.27 -9.90
C GLU A 232 -3.82 -1.53 -9.54
N LYS A 233 -4.31 -2.70 -9.97
CA LYS A 233 -3.62 -3.97 -9.72
C LYS A 233 -2.25 -3.96 -10.40
N VAL A 234 -1.22 -4.36 -9.65
CA VAL A 234 0.14 -4.46 -10.21
C VAL A 234 0.24 -5.69 -11.10
N VAL A 235 0.73 -5.47 -12.33
CA VAL A 235 1.27 -6.57 -13.13
C VAL A 235 2.66 -6.88 -12.58
N CYS A 236 2.80 -8.02 -11.91
CA CYS A 236 4.07 -8.47 -11.32
C CYS A 236 5.18 -8.49 -12.37
N ARG A 237 6.41 -8.14 -11.96
CA ARG A 237 7.58 -8.21 -12.83
C ARG A 237 7.86 -9.66 -13.22
N GLU A 238 8.73 -9.85 -14.20
CA GLU A 238 9.18 -11.20 -14.54
C GLU A 238 9.80 -11.90 -13.32
N GLY A 239 9.39 -13.15 -13.09
CA GLY A 239 9.79 -13.93 -11.93
C GLY A 239 9.06 -13.57 -10.65
N GLU A 240 8.12 -12.61 -10.66
CA GLU A 240 7.30 -12.27 -9.51
C GLU A 240 5.90 -12.85 -9.62
N ALA A 241 5.31 -13.23 -8.50
CA ALA A 241 3.93 -13.70 -8.44
C ALA A 241 3.25 -13.26 -7.14
N TYR A 242 1.94 -13.04 -7.22
CA TYR A 242 1.09 -12.73 -6.07
C TYR A 242 -0.08 -13.71 -5.99
N VAL A 243 -0.29 -14.32 -4.81
CA VAL A 243 -1.45 -15.16 -4.50
C VAL A 243 -2.24 -14.50 -3.35
N PRO A 244 -3.47 -14.04 -3.59
CA PRO A 244 -4.31 -13.43 -2.58
C PRO A 244 -4.90 -14.49 -1.64
N PHE A 245 -4.88 -14.24 -0.33
CA PHE A 245 -5.46 -15.12 0.68
C PHE A 245 -6.59 -14.45 1.47
N SER A 246 -7.57 -15.24 1.85
CA SER A 246 -8.67 -14.95 2.76
C SER A 246 -8.65 -15.91 3.96
N VAL A 247 -9.38 -15.60 5.04
CA VAL A 247 -9.56 -16.55 6.15
C VAL A 247 -10.28 -17.83 5.69
N PHE A 248 -11.12 -17.71 4.66
CA PHE A 248 -11.88 -18.83 4.08
C PHE A 248 -11.01 -19.83 3.32
N ASP A 249 -9.79 -19.46 2.96
CA ASP A 249 -8.83 -20.38 2.32
C ASP A 249 -8.23 -21.39 3.30
N ASN A 250 -8.52 -21.28 4.60
CA ASN A 250 -8.15 -22.31 5.56
C ASN A 250 -9.11 -23.52 5.46
N PRO A 251 -8.60 -24.74 5.21
CA PRO A 251 -9.48 -25.92 5.07
C PRO A 251 -10.15 -26.33 6.39
N ASN A 252 -9.62 -25.90 7.55
CA ASN A 252 -10.19 -26.24 8.85
C ASN A 252 -11.43 -25.38 9.15
N ILE A 253 -12.63 -25.96 8.97
CA ILE A 253 -13.92 -25.30 9.22
C ILE A 253 -14.05 -24.84 10.68
N ALA A 254 -13.71 -25.70 11.65
CA ALA A 254 -13.85 -25.38 13.07
C ALA A 254 -12.96 -24.19 13.48
N PHE A 255 -11.72 -24.17 12.98
CA PHE A 255 -10.82 -23.04 13.17
C PHE A 255 -11.41 -21.75 12.58
N ARG A 256 -11.90 -21.79 11.34
CA ARG A 256 -12.47 -20.61 10.66
C ARG A 256 -13.62 -20.01 11.46
N GLN A 257 -14.58 -20.83 11.91
CA GLN A 257 -15.75 -20.35 12.66
C GLN A 257 -15.35 -19.61 13.93
N VAL A 258 -14.43 -20.17 14.71
CA VAL A 258 -13.98 -19.57 15.97
C VAL A 258 -13.15 -18.30 15.71
N TYR A 259 -12.23 -18.36 14.74
CA TYR A 259 -11.32 -17.26 14.47
C TYR A 259 -12.04 -16.07 13.80
N GLU A 260 -12.94 -16.33 12.86
CA GLU A 260 -13.81 -15.31 12.26
C GLU A 260 -14.67 -14.62 13.32
N ALA A 261 -15.25 -15.36 14.27
CA ALA A 261 -16.02 -14.77 15.36
C ALA A 261 -15.15 -13.87 16.26
N ALA A 262 -13.87 -14.20 16.46
CA ALA A 262 -12.93 -13.36 17.19
C ALA A 262 -12.56 -12.09 16.39
N LEU A 263 -12.22 -12.22 15.10
CA LEU A 263 -11.90 -11.08 14.23
C LEU A 263 -13.09 -10.13 14.07
N ASN A 264 -14.33 -10.65 14.08
CA ASN A 264 -15.53 -9.84 14.02
C ASN A 264 -15.74 -8.92 15.24
N LYS A 265 -15.11 -9.23 16.38
CA LYS A 265 -15.14 -8.41 17.62
C LYS A 265 -14.13 -7.27 17.62
N ILE A 266 -13.22 -7.20 16.63
CA ILE A 266 -12.29 -6.08 16.49
C ILE A 266 -13.10 -4.80 16.25
N ARG A 267 -12.93 -3.81 17.12
CA ARG A 267 -13.64 -2.52 17.05
C ARG A 267 -13.08 -1.61 15.96
N ASP A 268 -11.77 -1.63 15.78
CA ASP A 268 -11.12 -0.87 14.72
C ASP A 268 -11.44 -1.50 13.36
N GLN A 269 -12.27 -0.81 12.57
CA GLN A 269 -12.74 -1.33 11.30
C GLN A 269 -11.58 -1.52 10.31
N ALA A 270 -10.56 -0.66 10.35
CA ALA A 270 -9.39 -0.76 9.48
C ALA A 270 -8.63 -2.07 9.72
N THR A 271 -8.34 -2.38 10.98
CA THR A 271 -7.74 -3.65 11.40
C THR A 271 -8.64 -4.83 11.06
N LYS A 272 -9.96 -4.71 11.21
CA LYS A 272 -10.91 -5.76 10.83
C LYS A 272 -10.87 -6.01 9.32
N GLU A 273 -10.95 -4.99 8.49
CA GLU A 273 -10.85 -5.07 7.02
C GLU A 273 -9.54 -5.74 6.58
N ARG A 274 -8.43 -5.33 7.19
CA ARG A 274 -7.09 -5.86 6.93
C ARG A 274 -6.95 -7.33 7.33
N LEU A 275 -7.38 -7.69 8.54
CA LEU A 275 -7.14 -9.01 9.10
C LEU A 275 -8.20 -10.05 8.70
N LEU A 276 -9.47 -9.66 8.57
CA LEU A 276 -10.57 -10.57 8.22
C LEU A 276 -10.75 -10.69 6.71
N TYR A 277 -10.84 -9.56 6.01
CA TYR A 277 -11.14 -9.54 4.57
C TYR A 277 -9.88 -9.48 3.70
N GLY A 278 -8.71 -9.23 4.29
CA GLY A 278 -7.47 -9.11 3.51
C GLY A 278 -7.48 -7.88 2.61
N ASN A 279 -8.22 -6.84 3.00
CA ASN A 279 -8.38 -5.61 2.25
C ASN A 279 -7.05 -4.83 2.22
N TRP A 280 -6.52 -4.54 1.03
CA TRP A 280 -5.30 -3.74 0.82
C TRP A 280 -5.56 -2.23 0.71
N ASP A 281 -6.82 -1.83 0.75
CA ASP A 281 -7.30 -0.45 0.68
C ASP A 281 -7.77 0.08 2.05
N PHE A 282 -7.44 -0.61 3.15
CA PHE A 282 -7.80 -0.19 4.50
C PHE A 282 -7.12 1.12 4.90
N VAL A 283 -7.80 1.90 5.75
CA VAL A 283 -7.41 3.25 6.18
C VAL A 283 -7.35 3.25 7.71
N GLU A 284 -6.15 3.30 8.29
CA GLU A 284 -5.97 3.48 9.74
C GLU A 284 -6.22 4.94 10.13
N ALA A 285 -7.00 5.17 11.18
CA ALA A 285 -7.11 6.49 11.81
C ALA A 285 -5.82 6.80 12.58
N ASN A 286 -5.34 8.04 12.51
CA ASN A 286 -4.12 8.49 13.18
C ASN A 286 -4.47 9.69 14.08
N ASP A 287 -4.45 9.50 15.40
CA ASP A 287 -4.80 10.55 16.37
C ASP A 287 -3.87 11.78 16.30
N MET A 288 -2.64 11.60 15.79
CA MET A 288 -1.65 12.67 15.59
C MET A 288 -1.85 13.41 14.26
N ALA A 289 -2.77 12.95 13.41
CA ALA A 289 -3.13 13.63 12.17
C ALA A 289 -3.84 14.95 12.48
N ILE A 290 -3.62 15.95 11.63
CA ILE A 290 -4.30 17.24 11.75
C ILE A 290 -5.81 17.10 11.53
N TYR A 291 -6.25 16.09 10.77
CA TYR A 291 -7.67 15.78 10.53
C TYR A 291 -8.15 14.58 11.36
N ASN A 292 -7.93 14.61 12.67
CA ASN A 292 -8.26 13.50 13.58
C ASN A 292 -9.76 13.16 13.70
N ARG A 293 -10.67 13.96 13.12
CA ARG A 293 -12.10 13.62 13.02
C ARG A 293 -12.45 12.91 11.71
N PHE A 294 -11.52 12.76 10.78
CA PHE A 294 -11.71 11.94 9.60
C PHE A 294 -11.75 10.46 9.99
N ASP A 295 -12.92 9.86 9.85
CA ASP A 295 -13.16 8.42 9.96
C ASP A 295 -13.40 7.81 8.57
N GLY A 296 -12.52 6.91 8.15
CA GLY A 296 -12.63 6.22 6.87
C GLY A 296 -13.93 5.42 6.71
N ALA A 297 -14.46 4.82 7.78
CA ALA A 297 -15.70 4.06 7.74
C ALA A 297 -16.95 4.95 7.56
N LYS A 298 -16.89 6.18 8.07
CA LYS A 298 -17.97 7.17 7.96
C LYS A 298 -17.91 7.96 6.66
N HIS A 299 -16.72 8.32 6.23
CA HIS A 299 -16.52 9.32 5.18
C HIS A 299 -16.13 8.72 3.83
N LEU A 300 -15.52 7.53 3.77
CA LEU A 300 -15.19 6.89 2.49
C LEU A 300 -16.36 6.03 2.01
N VAL A 301 -16.73 6.22 0.74
CA VAL A 301 -17.84 5.50 0.11
C VAL A 301 -17.35 4.88 -1.19
N THR A 302 -17.50 3.56 -1.29
CA THR A 302 -17.18 2.81 -2.52
C THR A 302 -18.19 3.16 -3.61
N GLY A 303 -17.70 3.58 -4.78
CA GLY A 303 -18.55 3.93 -5.92
C GLY A 303 -19.38 5.19 -5.70
N LEU A 304 -18.87 6.16 -4.93
CA LEU A 304 -19.58 7.40 -4.63
C LEU A 304 -19.84 8.19 -5.91
N LYS A 305 -18.80 8.40 -6.73
CA LYS A 305 -18.94 9.15 -7.98
C LYS A 305 -20.00 8.53 -8.87
N GLU A 306 -19.96 7.22 -9.09
CA GLU A 306 -20.91 6.51 -9.93
C GLU A 306 -22.34 6.58 -9.39
N SER A 307 -22.51 6.71 -8.07
CA SER A 307 -23.83 6.74 -7.44
C SER A 307 -24.45 8.13 -7.30
N VAL A 308 -23.65 9.19 -7.16
CA VAL A 308 -24.17 10.54 -6.86
C VAL A 308 -23.80 11.62 -7.87
N TYR A 309 -22.84 11.39 -8.77
CA TYR A 309 -22.46 12.39 -9.76
C TYR A 309 -23.59 12.68 -10.74
N ASP A 310 -23.94 13.95 -10.87
CA ASP A 310 -24.95 14.44 -11.80
C ASP A 310 -24.34 15.46 -12.78
N PRO A 311 -24.21 15.14 -14.08
CA PRO A 311 -23.58 16.02 -15.05
C PRO A 311 -24.39 17.31 -15.31
N THR A 312 -25.64 17.39 -14.86
CA THR A 312 -26.51 18.56 -15.04
C THR A 312 -26.39 19.58 -13.90
N LYS A 313 -25.82 19.19 -12.77
CA LYS A 313 -25.61 20.06 -11.60
C LYS A 313 -24.25 20.76 -11.64
N PRO A 314 -24.09 21.92 -10.99
CA PRO A 314 -22.80 22.58 -10.89
C PRO A 314 -21.73 21.65 -10.31
N LEU A 315 -20.55 21.63 -10.93
CA LEU A 315 -19.37 20.93 -10.42
C LEU A 315 -18.36 21.94 -9.90
N VAL A 316 -17.80 21.69 -8.73
CA VAL A 316 -16.71 22.49 -8.17
C VAL A 316 -15.39 21.82 -8.48
N THR A 317 -14.45 22.55 -9.08
CA THR A 317 -13.05 22.14 -9.23
C THR A 317 -12.18 23.00 -8.32
N VAL A 318 -11.40 22.35 -7.45
CA VAL A 318 -10.62 23.01 -6.40
C VAL A 318 -9.14 22.75 -6.65
N TRP A 319 -8.37 23.81 -6.86
CA TRP A 319 -7.01 23.73 -7.39
C TRP A 319 -5.95 24.07 -6.33
N ASP A 320 -4.91 23.25 -6.28
CA ASP A 320 -3.63 23.53 -5.61
C ASP A 320 -2.51 23.54 -6.65
N PHE A 321 -1.71 24.62 -6.63
CA PHE A 321 -0.72 24.97 -7.65
C PHE A 321 0.71 24.52 -7.32
N ASN A 322 0.88 23.64 -6.33
CA ASN A 322 2.19 23.06 -6.01
C ASN A 322 2.81 22.34 -7.24
N VAL A 323 4.05 22.67 -7.59
CA VAL A 323 4.74 22.10 -8.77
C VAL A 323 5.46 20.80 -8.43
N ALA A 324 5.94 20.67 -7.19
CA ALA A 324 6.60 19.48 -6.65
C ALA A 324 5.93 19.10 -5.32
N PRO A 325 5.44 17.85 -5.15
CA PRO A 325 5.59 16.72 -6.07
C PRO A 325 4.67 16.78 -7.30
N GLN A 326 3.51 17.46 -7.21
CA GLN A 326 2.51 17.49 -8.27
C GLN A 326 1.48 18.61 -8.04
N MET A 327 0.84 19.08 -9.12
CA MET A 327 -0.35 19.93 -9.03
C MET A 327 -1.59 19.05 -8.76
N SER A 328 -2.56 19.59 -8.03
CA SER A 328 -3.67 18.79 -7.50
C SER A 328 -5.02 19.47 -7.72
N VAL A 329 -6.04 18.69 -8.10
CA VAL A 329 -7.42 19.15 -8.26
C VAL A 329 -8.38 18.20 -7.56
N LEU A 330 -9.30 18.73 -6.75
CA LEU A 330 -10.48 17.99 -6.30
C LEU A 330 -11.70 18.39 -7.12
N SER A 331 -12.52 17.39 -7.48
CA SER A 331 -13.84 17.60 -8.07
C SER A 331 -14.93 17.26 -7.04
N ALA A 332 -15.87 18.19 -6.83
CA ALA A 332 -16.90 18.04 -5.82
C ALA A 332 -18.28 18.54 -6.28
N GLN A 333 -19.33 17.91 -5.76
CA GLN A 333 -20.71 18.41 -5.85
C GLN A 333 -21.29 18.60 -4.45
N ILE A 334 -22.14 19.60 -4.29
CA ILE A 334 -22.73 19.95 -3.00
C ILE A 334 -24.25 19.88 -3.12
N ASP A 335 -24.84 19.09 -2.23
CA ASP A 335 -26.27 18.98 -2.03
C ASP A 335 -26.63 19.79 -0.78
N TYR A 336 -27.08 21.04 -1.01
CA TYR A 336 -27.41 21.96 0.07
C TYR A 336 -28.68 21.55 0.82
N ASP A 337 -29.63 20.91 0.13
CA ASP A 337 -30.91 20.51 0.70
C ASP A 337 -30.71 19.42 1.76
N ASN A 338 -29.86 18.43 1.45
CA ASN A 338 -29.51 17.35 2.37
C ASN A 338 -28.23 17.62 3.18
N LYS A 339 -27.61 18.79 3.00
CA LYS A 339 -26.34 19.19 3.62
C LYS A 339 -25.23 18.16 3.42
N ARG A 340 -24.98 17.75 2.17
CA ARG A 340 -23.92 16.80 1.82
C ARG A 340 -22.89 17.44 0.90
N VAL A 341 -21.63 17.19 1.21
CA VAL A 341 -20.49 17.51 0.33
C VAL A 341 -19.95 16.20 -0.22
N TYR A 342 -20.02 16.02 -1.53
CA TYR A 342 -19.51 14.85 -2.22
C TYR A 342 -18.16 15.21 -2.86
N ILE A 343 -17.08 14.60 -2.38
CA ILE A 343 -15.77 14.65 -3.03
C ILE A 343 -15.71 13.47 -3.99
N LEU A 344 -15.89 13.74 -5.27
CA LEU A 344 -16.14 12.72 -6.29
C LEU A 344 -14.84 12.17 -6.86
N GLU A 345 -13.82 13.01 -6.95
CA GLU A 345 -12.59 12.63 -7.64
C GLU A 345 -11.42 13.54 -7.28
N GLU A 346 -10.22 12.97 -7.33
CA GLU A 346 -8.95 13.69 -7.31
C GLU A 346 -8.26 13.56 -8.69
N ILE A 347 -7.68 14.66 -9.18
CA ILE A 347 -6.99 14.71 -10.47
C ILE A 347 -5.62 15.32 -10.23
N LEU A 348 -4.58 14.56 -10.58
CA LEU A 348 -3.19 14.91 -10.33
C LEU A 348 -2.49 15.29 -11.63
N GLY A 349 -1.71 16.37 -11.59
CA GLY A 349 -0.79 16.79 -12.64
C GLY A 349 0.62 16.38 -12.28
N LYS A 350 1.07 15.22 -12.79
CA LYS A 350 2.35 14.61 -12.43
C LYS A 350 3.52 15.16 -13.28
N PRO A 351 4.74 15.32 -12.70
CA PRO A 351 5.92 15.76 -13.45
C PRO A 351 6.31 14.82 -14.59
N GLU A 352 6.19 13.50 -14.40
CA GLU A 352 6.55 12.48 -15.39
C GLU A 352 5.72 12.60 -16.68
N GLU A 353 4.48 13.06 -16.52
CA GLU A 353 3.52 13.28 -17.60
C GLU A 353 3.61 14.71 -18.17
N LYS A 354 4.47 15.57 -17.59
CA LYS A 354 4.55 17.01 -17.87
C LYS A 354 3.23 17.74 -17.62
N GLU A 355 2.50 17.30 -16.60
CA GLU A 355 1.18 17.82 -16.25
C GLU A 355 1.16 18.64 -14.94
N ASN A 356 2.30 18.77 -14.26
CA ASN A 356 2.47 19.64 -13.08
C ASN A 356 2.57 21.14 -13.44
N ASN A 357 1.77 21.58 -14.40
CA ASN A 357 1.59 22.98 -14.80
C ASN A 357 0.12 23.25 -15.14
N THR A 358 -0.32 24.49 -14.87
CA THR A 358 -1.72 24.89 -14.99
C THR A 358 -2.31 24.64 -16.39
N PRO A 359 -1.65 24.99 -17.51
CA PRO A 359 -2.21 24.72 -18.85
C PRO A 359 -2.41 23.23 -19.16
N ALA A 360 -1.47 22.36 -18.79
CA ALA A 360 -1.57 20.93 -19.04
C ALA A 360 -2.68 20.29 -18.17
N LEU A 361 -2.69 20.59 -16.87
CA LEU A 361 -3.69 20.04 -15.97
C LEU A 361 -5.10 20.57 -16.29
N ALA A 362 -5.25 21.84 -16.65
CA ALA A 362 -6.53 22.40 -17.12
C ALA A 362 -7.05 21.67 -18.36
N ARG A 363 -6.18 21.35 -19.33
CA ARG A 363 -6.59 20.56 -20.50
C ARG A 363 -7.01 19.14 -20.10
N LYS A 364 -6.28 18.48 -19.21
CA LYS A 364 -6.62 17.15 -18.69
C LYS A 364 -7.99 17.15 -18.02
N VAL A 365 -8.23 18.09 -17.10
CA VAL A 365 -9.53 18.23 -16.41
C VAL A 365 -10.64 18.51 -17.43
N ARG A 366 -10.45 19.43 -18.37
CA ARG A 366 -11.44 19.72 -19.41
C ARG A 366 -11.82 18.49 -20.24
N MET A 367 -10.82 17.76 -20.75
CA MET A 367 -11.07 16.56 -21.55
C MET A 367 -11.84 15.50 -20.76
N LYS A 368 -11.58 15.41 -19.47
CA LYS A 368 -12.29 14.52 -18.57
C LYS A 368 -13.74 14.95 -18.38
N LEU A 369 -14.01 16.23 -18.13
CA LEU A 369 -15.37 16.75 -18.01
C LEU A 369 -16.20 16.55 -19.29
N TYR A 370 -15.55 16.61 -20.46
CA TYR A 370 -16.22 16.26 -21.72
C TYR A 370 -16.53 14.76 -21.85
N ARG A 371 -15.64 13.87 -21.39
CA ARG A 371 -15.92 12.42 -21.35
C ARG A 371 -17.07 12.09 -20.40
N ASP A 372 -17.12 12.81 -19.27
CA ASP A 372 -18.17 12.69 -18.27
C ASP A 372 -19.48 13.38 -18.72
N LYS A 373 -19.49 14.01 -19.92
CA LYS A 373 -20.62 14.73 -20.53
C LYS A 373 -21.19 15.82 -19.61
N HIS A 374 -20.31 16.50 -18.89
CA HIS A 374 -20.70 17.53 -17.92
C HIS A 374 -21.28 18.78 -18.60
N ILE A 375 -22.46 19.21 -18.18
CA ILE A 375 -23.17 20.38 -18.73
C ILE A 375 -23.64 21.39 -17.67
N GLY A 376 -23.62 21.02 -16.39
CA GLY A 376 -24.14 21.84 -15.28
C GLY A 376 -23.33 23.10 -14.94
N GLY A 377 -22.27 23.39 -15.70
CA GLY A 377 -21.34 24.46 -15.42
C GLY A 377 -20.26 24.04 -14.41
N VAL A 378 -19.16 24.79 -14.37
CA VAL A 378 -18.01 24.49 -13.52
C VAL A 378 -17.62 25.72 -12.70
N ASP A 379 -17.65 25.59 -11.38
CA ASP A 379 -17.02 26.57 -10.52
C ASP A 379 -15.53 26.21 -10.33
N VAL A 380 -14.66 27.22 -10.46
CA VAL A 380 -13.21 27.09 -10.31
C VAL A 380 -12.80 27.82 -9.03
N THR A 381 -12.22 27.10 -8.08
CA THR A 381 -11.78 27.63 -6.79
C THR A 381 -10.42 27.02 -6.38
N GLY A 382 -9.87 27.37 -5.22
CA GLY A 382 -8.61 26.82 -4.73
C GLY A 382 -7.73 27.83 -4.02
N ASP A 383 -6.42 27.59 -4.08
CA ASP A 383 -5.40 28.42 -3.44
C ASP A 383 -5.35 29.87 -4.00
N PRO A 384 -5.65 30.89 -3.19
CA PRO A 384 -5.58 32.29 -3.59
C PRO A 384 -4.22 32.73 -4.16
N ALA A 385 -3.12 32.03 -3.82
CA ALA A 385 -1.80 32.30 -4.41
C ALA A 385 -1.79 32.17 -5.95
N GLY A 386 -2.73 31.41 -6.53
CA GLY A 386 -2.89 31.30 -7.98
C GLY A 386 -3.27 32.60 -8.69
N LEU A 387 -3.65 33.65 -7.96
CA LEU A 387 -3.88 35.00 -8.49
C LEU A 387 -2.59 35.83 -8.63
N GLN A 388 -1.49 35.40 -8.03
CA GLN A 388 -0.22 36.11 -8.13
C GLN A 388 0.27 36.12 -9.58
N ARG A 389 0.76 37.28 -10.05
CA ARG A 389 1.32 37.43 -11.39
C ARG A 389 2.66 36.70 -11.45
N SER A 390 2.85 35.86 -12.46
CA SER A 390 4.18 35.31 -12.78
C SER A 390 4.94 36.33 -13.61
N THR A 391 6.25 36.51 -13.35
CA THR A 391 7.13 37.42 -14.11
C THR A 391 7.31 37.01 -15.58
N THR A 392 6.83 35.82 -15.96
CA THR A 392 6.94 35.23 -17.30
C THR A 392 5.68 35.37 -18.17
N ASN A 393 4.57 35.85 -17.62
CA ASN A 393 3.29 35.94 -18.33
C ASN A 393 2.95 37.40 -18.66
N GLU A 394 2.17 37.61 -19.72
CA GLU A 394 1.63 38.94 -20.06
C GLU A 394 0.81 39.52 -18.90
N ASP A 395 0.82 40.86 -18.80
CA ASP A 395 0.13 41.59 -17.73
C ASP A 395 -1.37 41.22 -17.68
N GLY A 396 -1.79 40.62 -16.56
CA GLY A 396 -3.18 40.20 -16.32
C GLY A 396 -3.45 38.70 -16.42
N ILE A 397 -2.49 37.87 -16.83
CA ILE A 397 -2.64 36.41 -16.92
C ILE A 397 -2.15 35.73 -15.64
N ASN A 398 -3.05 35.05 -14.93
CA ASN A 398 -2.75 34.21 -13.77
C ASN A 398 -3.28 32.77 -13.95
N ASN A 399 -3.07 31.89 -12.96
CA ASN A 399 -3.47 30.49 -13.07
C ASN A 399 -4.97 30.32 -13.29
N TYR A 400 -5.79 31.12 -12.62
CA TYR A 400 -7.25 31.08 -12.78
C TYR A 400 -7.69 31.54 -14.16
N THR A 401 -7.07 32.59 -14.70
CA THR A 401 -7.30 33.05 -16.08
C THR A 401 -7.01 31.92 -17.08
N ILE A 402 -5.87 31.24 -16.93
CA ILE A 402 -5.47 30.10 -17.78
C ILE A 402 -6.51 28.96 -17.70
N ILE A 403 -7.00 28.64 -16.50
CA ILE A 403 -8.01 27.59 -16.31
C ILE A 403 -9.31 27.98 -17.00
N THR A 404 -9.80 29.20 -16.79
CA THR A 404 -11.06 29.66 -17.39
C THR A 404 -10.99 29.74 -18.91
N ASP A 405 -9.88 30.21 -19.46
CA ASP A 405 -9.68 30.28 -20.91
C ASP A 405 -9.59 28.87 -21.51
N THR A 406 -8.92 27.95 -20.81
CA THR A 406 -8.84 26.56 -21.22
C THR A 406 -10.22 25.90 -21.21
N PHE A 407 -11.00 26.06 -20.14
CA PHE A 407 -12.36 25.49 -20.06
C PHE A 407 -13.30 26.11 -21.09
N GLY A 408 -13.08 27.39 -21.43
CA GLY A 408 -13.77 28.11 -22.48
C GLY A 408 -15.21 28.50 -22.12
N LYS A 409 -15.78 29.45 -22.87
CA LYS A 409 -17.17 29.93 -22.66
C LYS A 409 -18.26 29.00 -23.25
N GLY A 410 -17.88 27.80 -23.67
CA GLY A 410 -18.77 26.79 -24.24
C GLY A 410 -19.61 26.07 -23.17
N ILE A 411 -19.73 24.75 -23.28
CA ILE A 411 -20.61 23.93 -22.41
C ILE A 411 -20.26 24.06 -20.91
N LEU A 412 -18.97 24.13 -20.58
CA LEU A 412 -18.49 24.11 -19.18
C LEU A 412 -18.71 25.41 -18.40
N ARG A 413 -18.87 26.57 -19.08
CA ARG A 413 -19.22 27.87 -18.48
C ARG A 413 -18.50 28.16 -17.15
N PRO A 414 -17.15 28.22 -17.14
CA PRO A 414 -16.37 28.29 -15.92
C PRO A 414 -16.59 29.60 -15.15
N LYS A 415 -16.70 29.52 -13.82
CA LYS A 415 -16.83 30.68 -12.93
C LYS A 415 -15.81 30.63 -11.80
N VAL A 416 -14.96 31.64 -11.69
CA VAL A 416 -13.98 31.72 -10.60
C VAL A 416 -14.67 32.15 -9.30
N LYS A 417 -14.49 31.37 -8.23
CA LYS A 417 -15.09 31.58 -6.92
C LYS A 417 -14.03 31.41 -5.83
N LEU A 418 -13.42 32.52 -5.39
CA LEU A 418 -12.28 32.49 -4.46
C LEU A 418 -12.60 33.18 -3.14
N LEU A 419 -11.96 32.71 -2.07
CA LEU A 419 -11.92 33.40 -0.79
C LEU A 419 -11.17 34.73 -0.94
N ARG A 420 -11.75 35.82 -0.44
CA ARG A 420 -11.13 37.16 -0.50
C ARG A 420 -9.79 37.24 0.23
N LYS A 421 -9.65 36.47 1.31
CA LYS A 421 -8.44 36.32 2.11
C LYS A 421 -8.29 34.86 2.50
N GLN A 422 -7.06 34.36 2.48
CA GLN A 422 -6.78 32.99 2.92
C GLN A 422 -7.11 32.83 4.42
N PRO A 423 -7.94 31.84 4.79
CA PRO A 423 -8.23 31.54 6.18
C PRO A 423 -6.97 31.11 6.95
N PRO A 424 -6.80 31.52 8.23
CA PRO A 424 -5.74 31.01 9.09
C PRO A 424 -5.72 29.48 9.12
N GLN A 425 -4.54 28.88 8.94
CA GLN A 425 -4.44 27.43 8.71
C GLN A 425 -4.89 26.60 9.92
N ALA A 426 -4.54 26.99 11.14
CA ALA A 426 -4.98 26.27 12.34
C ALA A 426 -6.52 26.26 12.46
N THR A 427 -7.14 27.44 12.40
CA THR A 427 -8.60 27.61 12.51
C THR A 427 -9.35 26.88 11.38
N ARG A 428 -8.85 26.90 10.14
CA ARG A 428 -9.52 26.20 9.04
C ARG A 428 -9.45 24.68 9.20
N CYS A 429 -8.32 24.14 9.67
CA CYS A 429 -8.19 22.69 9.90
C CYS A 429 -9.13 22.24 11.03
N GLU A 430 -9.27 23.04 12.09
CA GLU A 430 -10.23 22.78 13.17
C GLU A 430 -11.67 22.83 12.68
N PHE A 431 -12.03 23.81 11.84
CA PHE A 431 -13.35 23.85 11.20
C PHE A 431 -13.61 22.59 10.37
N VAL A 432 -12.65 22.14 9.57
CA VAL A 432 -12.80 20.92 8.76
C VAL A 432 -13.02 19.69 9.64
N ASN A 433 -12.32 19.58 10.78
CA ASN A 433 -12.58 18.52 11.75
C ASN A 433 -14.01 18.57 12.32
N GLU A 434 -14.52 19.75 12.63
CA GLU A 434 -15.90 19.91 13.09
C GLU A 434 -16.92 19.52 12.00
N VAL A 435 -16.65 19.86 10.73
CA VAL A 435 -17.50 19.41 9.61
C VAL A 435 -17.45 17.88 9.46
N PHE A 436 -16.29 17.23 9.61
CA PHE A 436 -16.20 15.76 9.69
C PHE A 436 -16.99 15.19 10.88
N ALA A 437 -17.01 15.90 12.01
CA ALA A 437 -17.83 15.52 13.18
C ALA A 437 -19.34 15.68 12.93
N GLY A 438 -19.75 16.48 11.94
CA GLY A 438 -21.15 16.70 11.58
C GLY A 438 -21.67 18.11 11.89
N TYR A 439 -20.77 19.08 12.06
CA TYR A 439 -21.10 20.46 12.42
C TYR A 439 -22.15 21.09 11.50
N ASN A 440 -23.11 21.81 12.09
CA ASN A 440 -24.29 22.38 11.42
C ASN A 440 -25.12 21.37 10.59
N GLY A 441 -24.99 20.07 10.88
CA GLY A 441 -25.68 18.99 10.19
C GLY A 441 -25.07 18.59 8.85
N TRP A 442 -23.88 19.10 8.52
CA TRP A 442 -23.18 18.75 7.28
C TRP A 442 -22.60 17.35 7.33
N LYS A 443 -22.58 16.66 6.19
CA LYS A 443 -21.91 15.37 6.01
C LYS A 443 -20.96 15.45 4.83
N ILE A 444 -19.74 14.96 5.03
CA ILE A 444 -18.73 14.80 3.97
C ILE A 444 -18.73 13.33 3.55
N GLN A 445 -18.83 13.09 2.25
CA GLN A 445 -18.64 11.78 1.65
C GLN A 445 -17.58 11.90 0.56
N ILE A 446 -16.59 11.02 0.60
CA ILE A 446 -15.43 11.01 -0.27
C ILE A 446 -15.42 9.69 -1.01
N ASP A 447 -15.27 9.73 -2.33
CA ASP A 447 -15.10 8.51 -3.10
C ASP A 447 -13.85 7.79 -2.63
N ILE A 448 -13.95 6.47 -2.38
CA ILE A 448 -12.83 5.67 -1.92
C ILE A 448 -11.63 5.73 -2.88
N LYS A 449 -11.83 6.08 -4.16
CA LYS A 449 -10.78 6.29 -5.16
C LYS A 449 -9.96 7.58 -4.95
N CYS A 450 -10.40 8.52 -4.09
CA CYS A 450 -9.63 9.72 -3.72
C CYS A 450 -8.50 9.38 -2.73
N ARG A 451 -7.52 8.60 -3.19
CA ARG A 451 -6.49 7.98 -2.36
C ARG A 451 -5.44 8.97 -1.85
N LYS A 452 -4.99 9.92 -2.65
CA LYS A 452 -4.01 10.93 -2.23
C LYS A 452 -4.64 11.92 -1.26
N LEU A 453 -5.90 12.30 -1.44
CA LEU A 453 -6.65 13.05 -0.42
C LEU A 453 -6.75 12.25 0.87
N THR A 454 -7.10 10.97 0.78
CA THR A 454 -7.18 10.09 1.96
C THR A 454 -5.84 9.99 2.68
N GLN A 455 -4.72 9.89 1.95
CA GLN A 455 -3.37 9.93 2.52
C GLN A 455 -3.10 11.25 3.25
N ASP A 456 -3.46 12.40 2.67
CA ASP A 456 -3.32 13.68 3.36
C ASP A 456 -4.14 13.71 4.65
N LEU A 457 -5.37 13.21 4.64
CA LEU A 457 -6.24 13.20 5.82
C LEU A 457 -5.70 12.34 6.97
N ILE A 458 -4.99 11.25 6.65
CA ILE A 458 -4.44 10.31 7.65
C ILE A 458 -3.03 10.69 8.12
N TYR A 459 -2.17 11.13 7.21
CA TYR A 459 -0.73 11.25 7.48
C TYR A 459 -0.25 12.68 7.66
N GLN A 460 -1.04 13.69 7.30
CA GLN A 460 -0.66 15.07 7.53
C GLN A 460 -0.65 15.36 9.03
N LEU A 461 0.53 15.61 9.60
CA LEU A 461 0.70 15.87 11.02
C LEU A 461 0.40 17.32 11.39
N ARG A 462 0.01 17.53 12.65
CA ARG A 462 -0.19 18.83 13.29
C ARG A 462 1.10 19.28 14.01
N ASN A 463 1.50 20.53 13.80
CA ASN A 463 2.56 21.19 14.58
C ASN A 463 2.01 21.71 15.92
N GLU A 464 2.89 22.09 16.85
CA GLU A 464 2.49 22.65 18.14
C GLU A 464 1.63 23.92 18.03
N ASP A 465 1.86 24.74 17.00
CA ASP A 465 1.08 25.95 16.70
C ASP A 465 -0.28 25.66 16.02
N GLY A 466 -0.62 24.39 15.82
CA GLY A 466 -1.84 23.94 15.14
C GLY A 466 -1.79 23.99 13.61
N SER A 467 -0.67 24.38 13.02
CA SER A 467 -0.48 24.36 11.56
C SER A 467 -0.14 22.97 11.02
N LYS A 468 -0.17 22.80 9.69
CA LYS A 468 0.25 21.56 9.01
C LYS A 468 1.77 21.43 9.06
N SER A 469 2.27 20.25 9.44
CA SER A 469 3.70 19.95 9.37
C SER A 469 4.22 19.98 7.92
N LYS A 470 5.26 20.77 7.68
CA LYS A 470 5.89 20.96 6.35
C LYS A 470 7.14 20.11 6.17
N GLN A 471 7.16 18.91 6.76
CA GLN A 471 8.32 18.03 6.65
C GLN A 471 8.56 17.65 5.19
N LYS A 472 9.75 17.99 4.68
CA LYS A 472 10.14 17.70 3.31
C LYS A 472 10.83 16.35 3.21
N THR A 473 10.49 15.61 2.16
CA THR A 473 11.20 14.39 1.74
C THR A 473 11.94 14.66 0.43
N THR A 474 12.95 13.85 0.12
CA THR A 474 13.73 13.97 -1.11
C THR A 474 13.28 12.90 -2.09
N ASP A 475 12.92 13.32 -3.30
CA ASP A 475 12.64 12.39 -4.39
C ASP A 475 13.94 11.64 -4.77
N PRO A 476 13.98 10.29 -4.69
CA PRO A 476 15.19 9.54 -4.97
C PRO A 476 15.59 9.52 -6.46
N LYS A 477 14.67 9.84 -7.38
CA LYS A 477 14.93 9.89 -8.82
C LYS A 477 15.38 11.27 -9.28
N THR A 478 14.75 12.33 -8.77
CA THR A 478 14.98 13.71 -9.23
C THR A 478 15.85 14.52 -8.27
N GLY A 479 16.03 14.08 -7.02
CA GLY A 479 16.76 14.79 -5.97
C GLY A 479 16.01 16.01 -5.40
N ILE A 480 14.79 16.30 -5.88
CA ILE A 480 14.01 17.46 -5.45
C ILE A 480 13.40 17.21 -4.08
N LYS A 481 13.49 18.21 -3.19
CA LYS A 481 12.81 18.19 -1.89
C LYS A 481 11.39 18.71 -2.02
N TYR A 482 10.42 17.95 -1.52
CA TYR A 482 9.00 18.30 -1.58
C TYR A 482 8.28 17.94 -0.27
N GLU A 483 7.16 18.61 0.00
CA GLU A 483 6.28 18.27 1.12
C GLU A 483 5.46 17.05 0.72
N ARG A 484 5.50 15.97 1.51
CA ARG A 484 4.93 14.68 1.09
C ARG A 484 3.40 14.66 1.09
N TYR A 485 2.80 15.45 1.97
CA TYR A 485 1.37 15.48 2.23
C TYR A 485 0.88 16.94 2.31
N GLY A 486 -0.43 17.12 2.21
CA GLY A 486 -1.11 18.37 2.53
C GLY A 486 -1.81 19.03 1.34
N HIS A 487 -1.47 18.66 0.10
CA HIS A 487 -1.91 19.31 -1.13
C HIS A 487 -3.43 19.21 -1.38
N LEU A 488 -3.96 17.99 -1.43
CA LEU A 488 -5.40 17.78 -1.67
C LEU A 488 -6.21 18.12 -0.43
N SER A 489 -5.64 17.99 0.77
CA SER A 489 -6.31 18.46 1.98
C SER A 489 -6.42 19.99 2.04
N ASP A 490 -5.45 20.75 1.49
CA ASP A 490 -5.60 22.20 1.31
C ASP A 490 -6.74 22.52 0.32
N CYS A 491 -6.88 21.74 -0.76
CA CYS A 491 -8.07 21.85 -1.62
C CYS A 491 -9.37 21.62 -0.83
N LEU A 492 -9.42 20.59 0.02
CA LEU A 492 -10.59 20.34 0.85
C LEU A 492 -10.88 21.51 1.81
N ASP A 493 -9.84 22.08 2.45
CA ASP A 493 -9.97 23.25 3.32
C ASP A 493 -10.63 24.42 2.58
N TYR A 494 -10.12 24.76 1.39
CA TYR A 494 -10.64 25.87 0.58
C TYR A 494 -12.08 25.64 0.13
N LEU A 495 -12.40 24.41 -0.29
CA LEU A 495 -13.76 24.00 -0.65
C LEU A 495 -14.73 24.26 0.50
N LEU A 496 -14.42 23.70 1.67
CA LEU A 496 -15.32 23.75 2.82
C LEU A 496 -15.45 25.18 3.37
N CYS A 497 -14.35 25.93 3.48
CA CYS A 497 -14.39 27.31 3.94
C CYS A 497 -15.22 28.22 3.01
N TYR A 498 -15.15 28.01 1.70
CA TYR A 498 -15.87 28.86 0.74
C TYR A 498 -17.35 28.48 0.62
N TYR A 499 -17.66 27.21 0.39
CA TYR A 499 -19.03 26.78 0.10
C TYR A 499 -19.86 26.54 1.35
N LEU A 500 -19.23 26.29 2.50
CA LEU A 500 -19.90 26.27 3.81
C LEU A 500 -19.65 27.57 4.57
N ARG A 501 -19.54 28.71 3.87
CA ARG A 501 -19.18 30.01 4.45
C ARG A 501 -20.03 30.43 5.64
N ASP A 502 -21.32 30.12 5.65
CA ASP A 502 -22.20 30.45 6.77
C ASP A 502 -21.81 29.66 8.02
N SER A 503 -21.48 28.37 7.86
CA SER A 503 -20.94 27.54 8.94
C SER A 503 -19.54 28.00 9.35
N TRP A 504 -18.68 28.34 8.40
CA TRP A 504 -17.32 28.84 8.65
C TRP A 504 -17.34 30.15 9.45
N TYR A 505 -18.17 31.12 9.06
CA TYR A 505 -18.26 32.39 9.79
C TYR A 505 -18.86 32.21 11.19
N LYS A 506 -19.85 31.33 11.36
CA LYS A 506 -20.36 30.95 12.69
C LYS A 506 -19.27 30.34 13.55
N PHE A 507 -18.54 29.36 13.03
CA PHE A 507 -17.44 28.70 13.72
C PHE A 507 -16.36 29.71 14.15
N ARG A 508 -15.93 30.59 13.22
CA ARG A 508 -14.89 31.59 13.48
C ARG A 508 -15.30 32.64 14.51
N ASN A 509 -16.58 33.03 14.54
CA ASN A 509 -17.07 34.05 15.46
C ASN A 509 -17.43 33.47 16.85
N GLY A 510 -17.24 32.15 17.05
CA GLY A 510 -17.64 31.41 18.24
C GLY A 510 -19.12 31.05 18.19
N ASP A 511 -19.44 29.77 18.38
CA ASP A 511 -20.80 29.38 18.77
C ASP A 511 -21.10 30.06 20.11
N ALA A 512 -22.31 30.61 20.28
CA ALA A 512 -22.77 31.19 21.54
C ALA A 512 -22.86 30.17 22.71
N ASN A 513 -22.29 28.97 22.55
CA ASN A 513 -22.15 27.92 23.55
C ASN A 513 -20.81 27.18 23.36
N GLY A 514 -19.73 27.68 23.97
CA GLY A 514 -18.54 26.86 24.27
C GLY A 514 -17.19 27.45 23.85
N TYR A 515 -16.42 27.88 24.85
CA TYR A 515 -15.00 28.25 24.86
C TYR A 515 -14.58 29.48 24.03
N VAL A 516 -14.47 30.60 24.76
CA VAL A 516 -13.83 31.85 24.37
C VAL A 516 -12.32 31.62 24.18
N VAL A 517 -11.82 31.83 22.97
CA VAL A 517 -10.43 32.27 22.76
C VAL A 517 -10.51 33.76 22.43
N SER A 518 -10.00 34.58 23.34
CA SER A 518 -10.01 36.04 23.16
C SER A 518 -9.09 36.43 22.01
N THR A 519 -9.58 37.25 21.09
CA THR A 519 -8.79 38.33 20.49
C THR A 519 -9.72 39.37 19.87
N SER A 520 -9.36 40.61 20.14
CA SER A 520 -9.95 41.92 19.85
C SER A 520 -10.96 42.01 18.69
N VAL A 521 -12.16 42.49 19.03
CA VAL A 521 -13.21 42.92 18.10
C VAL A 521 -12.74 44.18 17.35
N ILE A 522 -12.71 44.12 16.02
CA ILE A 522 -12.77 45.31 15.16
C ILE A 522 -14.05 45.17 14.33
N GLN A 523 -15.05 45.99 14.64
CA GLN A 523 -16.20 46.23 13.77
C GLN A 523 -15.76 47.10 12.60
N GLU A 524 -16.00 46.68 11.37
CA GLU A 524 -16.13 47.62 10.24
C GLU A 524 -17.38 47.28 9.43
N GLY A 525 -18.21 48.31 9.28
CA GLY A 525 -19.56 48.24 8.77
C GLY A 525 -19.67 48.15 7.25
N PHE A 526 -20.93 47.98 6.83
CA PHE A 526 -21.37 47.99 5.45
C PHE A 526 -21.07 49.34 4.77
N SER A 527 -20.61 49.28 3.53
CA SER A 527 -20.85 50.31 2.52
C SER A 527 -21.14 49.58 1.20
N TYR A 528 -22.13 50.11 0.48
CA TYR A 528 -22.85 49.53 -0.66
C TYR A 528 -21.98 48.93 -1.77
#